data_AF-A0A2I1DJW2-F1
#
_entry.id   AF-A0A2I1DJW2-F1
#
_cell.length_a   1.000
_cell.length_b   1.000
_cell.length_c   1.000
_cell.angle_alpha   90.00
_cell.angle_beta   90.00
_cell.angle_gamma   90.00
#
_symmetry.space_group_name_H-M   'P 1'
#
loop_
_entity.id
_entity.type
_entity.pdbx_description
1 polymer ?
#
loop_
_entity_poly.entity_id
_entity_poly.type
_entity_poly.pdbx_seq_one_letter_code
_entity_poly.pdbx_strand_id
1 'polypeptide(L)'
;MAARHQHDQAVFHRLLSLHEHIQRDLELRPDGIRARTRSDDPEVVALLHDHVPAMKQRLHENFGLRFWDPAFAELFAQQGKVEMEVSLLPDGVMIEERSTDPNVVTLIQAHGQVINLFVAHGQQQAQQESPLPAEYQRVLRP
;
A
#
# COMPACT_ATOMS: atom_id res chain seq x y z
N MET A 1 17.63 -10.11 6.79
CA MET A 1 17.01 -8.83 6.32
C MET A 1 17.13 -8.66 4.81
N ALA A 2 18.34 -8.76 4.21
CA ALA A 2 18.51 -8.59 2.75
C ALA A 2 17.67 -9.55 1.90
N ALA A 3 17.66 -10.86 2.22
CA ALA A 3 16.88 -11.85 1.47
C ALA A 3 15.37 -11.56 1.50
N ARG A 4 14.80 -11.21 2.67
CA ARG A 4 13.40 -10.78 2.80
C ARG A 4 13.12 -9.52 1.97
N HIS A 5 14.03 -8.54 2.01
CA HIS A 5 13.87 -7.33 1.21
C HIS A 5 13.79 -7.64 -0.29
N GLN A 6 14.70 -8.49 -0.78
CA GLN A 6 14.74 -8.92 -2.18
C GLN A 6 13.49 -9.72 -2.58
N HIS A 7 13.02 -10.63 -1.71
CA HIS A 7 11.78 -11.38 -1.92
C HIS A 7 10.58 -10.44 -2.06
N ASP A 8 10.36 -9.56 -1.08
CA ASP A 8 9.21 -8.65 -1.09
C ASP A 8 9.26 -7.67 -2.27
N GLN A 9 10.45 -7.25 -2.71
CA GLN A 9 10.64 -6.48 -3.94
C GLN A 9 10.25 -7.30 -5.18
N ALA A 10 10.69 -8.55 -5.28
CA ALA A 10 10.37 -9.42 -6.41
C ALA A 10 8.85 -9.68 -6.51
N VAL A 11 8.19 -9.96 -5.39
CA VAL A 11 6.74 -10.13 -5.31
C VAL A 11 6.02 -8.85 -5.75
N PHE A 12 6.46 -7.68 -5.26
CA PHE A 12 5.90 -6.39 -5.66
C PHE A 12 6.04 -6.16 -7.18
N HIS A 13 7.23 -6.39 -7.74
CA HIS A 13 7.45 -6.26 -9.19
C HIS A 13 6.62 -7.25 -10.01
N ARG A 14 6.39 -8.47 -9.49
CA ARG A 14 5.51 -9.44 -10.14
C ARG A 14 4.06 -8.98 -10.16
N LEU A 15 3.53 -8.47 -9.03
CA LEU A 15 2.19 -7.87 -8.97
C LEU A 15 2.03 -6.71 -9.97
N LEU A 16 3.04 -5.83 -10.07
CA LEU A 16 3.02 -4.75 -11.06
C LEU A 16 3.02 -5.26 -12.51
N SER A 17 3.69 -6.37 -12.80
CA SER A 17 3.69 -6.97 -14.14
C SER A 17 2.34 -7.62 -14.50
N LEU A 18 1.57 -8.01 -13.49
CA LEU A 18 0.26 -8.66 -13.63
C LEU A 18 -0.91 -7.71 -13.33
N HIS A 19 -0.67 -6.40 -13.31
CA HIS A 19 -1.66 -5.42 -12.85
C HIS A 19 -3.01 -5.46 -13.59
N GLU A 20 -3.03 -5.84 -14.87
CA GLU A 20 -4.27 -5.98 -15.68
C GLU A 20 -5.18 -7.11 -15.18
N HIS A 21 -4.62 -8.05 -14.42
CA HIS A 21 -5.35 -9.14 -13.78
C HIS A 21 -5.81 -8.79 -12.36
N ILE A 22 -5.54 -7.58 -11.88
CA ILE A 22 -5.90 -7.14 -10.53
C ILE A 22 -7.10 -6.21 -10.61
N GLN A 23 -8.14 -6.54 -9.85
CA GLN A 23 -9.28 -5.67 -9.62
C GLN A 23 -9.20 -5.09 -8.21
N ARG A 24 -9.41 -3.78 -8.06
CA ARG A 24 -9.37 -3.13 -6.76
C ARG A 24 -10.52 -2.15 -6.58
N ASP A 25 -11.22 -2.30 -5.46
CA ASP A 25 -12.28 -1.40 -5.00
C ASP A 25 -11.75 -0.64 -3.78
N LEU A 26 -11.78 0.68 -3.81
CA LEU A 26 -11.36 1.56 -2.71
C LEU A 26 -12.55 2.36 -2.18
N GLU A 27 -12.84 2.20 -0.89
CA GLU A 27 -13.80 2.99 -0.14
C GLU A 27 -13.04 3.97 0.77
N LEU A 28 -13.22 5.28 0.54
CA LEU A 28 -12.72 6.31 1.44
C LEU A 28 -13.66 6.44 2.64
N ARG A 29 -13.10 6.47 3.85
CA ARG A 29 -13.84 6.57 5.10
C ARG A 29 -13.39 7.78 5.92
N PRO A 30 -14.24 8.32 6.82
CA PRO A 30 -13.85 9.42 7.69
C PRO A 30 -12.62 9.15 8.56
N ASP A 31 -12.35 7.87 8.87
CA ASP A 31 -11.24 7.40 9.71
C ASP A 31 -10.08 6.78 8.90
N GLY A 32 -10.15 6.76 7.56
CA GLY A 32 -9.12 6.15 6.71
C GLY A 32 -9.68 5.54 5.43
N ILE A 33 -9.41 4.26 5.18
CA ILE A 33 -9.89 3.53 4.00
C ILE A 33 -10.33 2.10 4.32
N ARG A 34 -11.15 1.55 3.42
CA ARG A 34 -11.34 0.11 3.25
C ARG A 34 -11.09 -0.22 1.78
N ALA A 35 -10.28 -1.24 1.49
CA ALA A 35 -10.02 -1.62 0.11
C ALA A 35 -10.03 -3.13 -0.10
N ARG A 36 -10.69 -3.57 -1.17
CA ARG A 36 -10.69 -4.96 -1.60
C ARG A 36 -9.86 -5.09 -2.86
N THR A 37 -8.90 -6.01 -2.88
CA THR A 37 -8.07 -6.30 -4.05
C THR A 37 -8.23 -7.77 -4.41
N ARG A 38 -8.54 -8.07 -5.67
CA ARG A 38 -8.95 -9.38 -6.15
C ARG A 38 -8.32 -9.77 -7.48
N SER A 39 -8.35 -11.06 -7.77
CA SER A 39 -8.08 -11.61 -9.09
C SER A 39 -8.75 -12.96 -9.27
N ASP A 40 -9.06 -13.32 -10.52
CA ASP A 40 -9.43 -14.68 -10.91
C ASP A 40 -8.18 -15.55 -11.23
N ASP A 41 -7.00 -14.93 -11.31
CA ASP A 41 -5.73 -15.62 -11.51
C ASP A 41 -5.19 -16.14 -10.16
N PRO A 42 -5.06 -17.47 -9.97
CA PRO A 42 -4.55 -18.04 -8.73
C PRO A 42 -3.10 -17.63 -8.40
N GLU A 43 -2.28 -17.30 -9.40
CA GLU A 43 -0.94 -16.74 -9.17
C GLU A 43 -1.03 -15.38 -8.48
N VAL A 44 -1.90 -14.50 -9.00
CA VAL A 44 -2.11 -13.15 -8.43
C VAL A 44 -2.67 -13.24 -7.01
N VAL A 45 -3.61 -14.14 -6.75
CA VAL A 45 -4.13 -14.36 -5.39
C VAL A 45 -3.01 -14.77 -4.43
N ALA A 46 -2.15 -15.72 -4.84
CA ALA A 46 -1.01 -16.14 -4.03
C ALA A 46 -0.03 -14.99 -3.76
N LEU A 47 0.26 -14.17 -4.76
CA LEU A 47 1.11 -12.99 -4.61
C LEU A 47 0.50 -11.93 -3.68
N LEU A 48 -0.82 -11.72 -3.72
CA LEU A 48 -1.52 -10.83 -2.80
C LEU A 48 -1.47 -11.35 -1.35
N HIS A 49 -1.63 -12.67 -1.16
CA HIS A 49 -1.54 -13.32 0.15
C HIS A 49 -0.13 -13.30 0.73
N ASP A 50 0.91 -13.23 -0.09
CA ASP A 50 2.29 -13.02 0.34
C ASP A 50 2.55 -11.53 0.64
N HIS A 51 2.27 -10.66 -0.33
CA HIS A 51 2.65 -9.26 -0.28
C HIS A 51 1.97 -8.46 0.84
N VAL A 52 0.64 -8.58 0.97
CA VAL A 52 -0.12 -7.64 1.81
C VAL A 52 0.10 -7.86 3.30
N PRO A 53 0.12 -9.11 3.83
CA PRO A 53 0.57 -9.35 5.20
C PRO A 53 2.02 -8.91 5.44
N ALA A 54 2.92 -9.12 4.47
CA ALA A 54 4.29 -8.65 4.57
C ALA A 54 4.36 -7.11 4.66
N MET A 55 3.55 -6.37 3.90
CA MET A 55 3.50 -4.91 3.97
C MET A 55 3.00 -4.42 5.33
N LYS A 56 1.97 -5.05 5.90
CA LYS A 56 1.52 -4.77 7.28
C LYS A 56 2.67 -4.96 8.29
N GLN A 57 3.39 -6.09 8.19
CA GLN A 57 4.51 -6.34 9.10
C GLN A 57 5.62 -5.30 8.92
N ARG A 58 5.93 -4.92 7.67
CA ARG A 58 6.94 -3.89 7.37
C ARG A 58 6.55 -2.53 7.91
N LEU A 59 5.27 -2.15 7.80
CA LEU A 59 4.74 -0.93 8.39
C LEU A 59 4.83 -0.94 9.92
N HIS A 60 4.72 -2.10 10.58
CA HIS A 60 4.91 -2.18 12.04
C HIS A 60 6.39 -2.06 12.45
N GLU A 61 7.29 -2.62 11.63
CA GLU A 61 8.75 -2.68 11.88
C GLU A 61 9.51 -1.44 11.39
N ASN A 62 8.83 -0.45 10.83
CA ASN A 62 9.41 0.69 10.11
C ASN A 62 10.39 0.28 9.00
N PHE A 63 10.09 -0.80 8.29
CA PHE A 63 10.98 -1.41 7.31
C PHE A 63 10.46 -1.21 5.87
N GLY A 64 10.51 0.02 5.36
CA GLY A 64 9.94 0.37 4.06
C GLY A 64 10.59 -0.28 2.84
N LEU A 65 9.83 -0.37 1.75
CA LEU A 65 10.32 -0.72 0.40
C LEU A 65 10.66 0.51 -0.45
N ARG A 66 9.94 1.62 -0.22
CA ARG A 66 9.92 2.79 -1.11
C ARG A 66 10.19 4.09 -0.34
N PHE A 67 11.21 4.14 0.51
CA PHE A 67 11.56 5.36 1.27
C PHE A 67 11.95 6.56 0.40
N TRP A 68 12.22 6.36 -0.90
CA TRP A 68 12.44 7.44 -1.85
C TRP A 68 11.13 8.09 -2.33
N ASP A 69 9.99 7.42 -2.19
CA ASP A 69 8.68 7.88 -2.65
C ASP A 69 8.01 8.71 -1.52
N PRO A 70 7.69 10.00 -1.74
CA PRO A 70 7.27 10.91 -0.66
C PRO A 70 6.08 10.41 0.18
N ALA A 71 5.04 9.85 -0.48
CA ALA A 71 3.88 9.33 0.23
C ALA A 71 4.23 8.17 1.16
N PHE A 72 5.10 7.27 0.72
CA PHE A 72 5.54 6.13 1.52
C PHE A 72 6.51 6.56 2.62
N ALA A 73 7.43 7.47 2.34
CA ALA A 73 8.34 8.00 3.36
C ALA A 73 7.57 8.62 4.54
N GLU A 74 6.57 9.45 4.25
CA GLU A 74 5.69 10.05 5.26
C GLU A 74 4.83 9.02 5.99
N LEU A 75 4.29 8.02 5.28
CA LEU A 75 3.47 6.96 5.89
C LEU A 75 4.28 6.19 6.94
N PHE A 76 5.50 5.81 6.59
CA PHE A 76 6.41 5.12 7.51
C PHE A 76 6.87 6.04 8.66
N ALA A 77 7.10 7.33 8.42
CA ALA A 77 7.39 8.29 9.49
C ALA A 77 6.25 8.41 10.51
N GLN A 78 5.01 8.14 10.09
CA GLN A 78 3.80 8.20 10.91
C GLN A 78 3.27 6.82 11.31
N GLN A 79 4.05 5.73 11.13
CA GLN A 79 3.58 4.35 11.33
C GLN A 79 2.86 4.10 12.66
N GLY A 80 3.27 4.79 13.73
CA GLY A 80 2.71 4.60 15.08
C GLY A 80 1.28 5.13 15.23
N LYS A 81 0.74 5.80 14.20
CA LYS A 81 -0.61 6.32 14.14
C LYS A 81 -1.48 5.62 13.10
N VAL A 82 -0.94 4.61 12.41
CA VAL A 82 -1.64 3.86 11.36
C VAL A 82 -2.02 2.50 11.91
N GLU A 83 -3.32 2.25 12.00
CA GLU A 83 -3.87 0.93 12.32
C GLU A 83 -4.19 0.21 11.00
N MET A 84 -3.54 -0.91 10.72
CA MET A 84 -3.78 -1.70 9.51
C MET A 84 -4.30 -3.10 9.85
N GLU A 85 -5.46 -3.44 9.32
CA GLU A 85 -6.03 -4.78 9.37
C GLU A 85 -6.04 -5.42 7.98
N VAL A 86 -5.74 -6.71 7.93
CA VAL A 86 -5.66 -7.48 6.68
C VAL A 86 -6.48 -8.75 6.88
N SER A 87 -7.38 -9.03 5.94
CA SER A 87 -8.11 -10.28 5.86
C SER A 87 -7.84 -10.94 4.51
N LEU A 88 -7.40 -12.19 4.54
CA LEU A 88 -7.25 -12.99 3.32
C LEU A 88 -8.62 -13.48 2.86
N LEU A 89 -8.86 -13.38 1.57
CA LEU A 89 -10.08 -13.86 0.91
C LEU A 89 -9.70 -14.95 -0.10
N PRO A 90 -10.63 -15.86 -0.48
CA PRO A 90 -10.34 -16.88 -1.49
C PRO A 90 -9.89 -16.30 -2.84
N ASP A 91 -10.38 -15.12 -3.20
CA ASP A 91 -10.12 -14.42 -4.46
C ASP A 91 -9.21 -13.19 -4.31
N GLY A 92 -8.55 -13.01 -3.15
CA GLY A 92 -7.65 -11.88 -2.92
C GLY A 92 -7.56 -11.45 -1.46
N VAL A 93 -7.67 -10.15 -1.18
CA VAL A 93 -7.51 -9.57 0.17
C VAL A 93 -8.47 -8.41 0.42
N MET A 94 -8.80 -8.20 1.70
CA MET A 94 -9.41 -6.97 2.21
C MET A 94 -8.42 -6.30 3.16
N ILE A 95 -8.25 -4.99 3.01
CA ILE A 95 -7.50 -4.15 3.95
C ILE A 95 -8.40 -3.07 4.55
N GLU A 96 -8.10 -2.73 5.79
CA GLU A 96 -8.62 -1.52 6.42
C GLU A 96 -7.46 -0.79 7.08
N GLU A 97 -7.28 0.47 6.71
CA GLU A 97 -6.27 1.35 7.30
C GLU A 97 -6.99 2.50 7.98
N ARG A 98 -6.67 2.75 9.24
CA ARG A 98 -7.34 3.73 10.10
C ARG A 98 -6.37 4.61 10.86
N SER A 99 -6.83 5.80 11.21
CA SER A 99 -6.16 6.67 12.19
C SER A 99 -7.14 7.57 12.93
N THR A 100 -6.77 7.97 14.13
CA THR A 100 -7.46 9.03 14.89
C THR A 100 -6.86 10.42 14.65
N ASP A 101 -5.70 10.50 13.97
CA ASP A 101 -5.07 11.76 13.57
C ASP A 101 -5.59 12.15 12.16
N PRO A 102 -6.33 13.26 12.01
CA PRO A 102 -6.90 13.67 10.72
C PRO A 102 -5.85 13.93 9.64
N ASN A 103 -4.63 14.32 10.03
CA ASN A 103 -3.53 14.48 9.08
C ASN A 103 -3.07 13.12 8.54
N VAL A 104 -3.06 12.08 9.39
CA VAL A 104 -2.72 10.71 8.97
C VAL A 104 -3.87 10.05 8.20
N VAL A 105 -5.13 10.36 8.50
CA VAL A 105 -6.28 9.94 7.67
C VAL A 105 -6.10 10.42 6.24
N THR A 106 -5.73 11.69 6.04
CA THR A 106 -5.45 12.27 4.72
C THR A 106 -4.35 11.49 3.99
N LEU A 107 -3.28 11.13 4.72
CA LEU A 107 -2.17 10.35 4.19
C LEU A 107 -2.57 8.91 3.81
N ILE A 108 -3.36 8.23 4.65
CA ILE A 108 -3.89 6.89 4.38
C ILE A 108 -4.77 6.89 3.13
N GLN A 109 -5.64 7.90 2.99
CA GLN A 109 -6.50 8.03 1.81
C GLN A 109 -5.68 8.26 0.54
N ALA A 110 -4.64 9.11 0.61
CA ALA A 110 -3.70 9.30 -0.49
C ALA A 110 -2.95 8.01 -0.83
N HIS A 111 -2.46 7.28 0.17
CA HIS A 111 -1.82 5.98 -0.02
C HIS A 111 -2.75 5.00 -0.75
N GLY A 112 -4.02 4.90 -0.32
CA GLY A 112 -5.02 4.06 -0.97
C GLY A 112 -5.18 4.36 -2.46
N GLN A 113 -5.17 5.64 -2.85
CA GLN A 113 -5.23 6.07 -4.25
C GLN A 113 -3.96 5.74 -5.03
N VAL A 114 -2.78 5.88 -4.44
CA VAL A 114 -1.52 5.49 -5.07
C VAL A 114 -1.53 4.00 -5.45
N ILE A 115 -2.07 3.13 -4.58
CA ILE A 115 -2.20 1.70 -4.91
C ILE A 115 -3.17 1.47 -6.07
N ASN A 116 -4.24 2.25 -6.20
CA ASN A 116 -5.11 2.19 -7.39
C ASN A 116 -4.33 2.55 -8.66
N LEU A 117 -3.42 3.52 -8.60
CA LEU A 117 -2.57 3.87 -9.75
C LEU A 117 -1.58 2.74 -10.10
N PHE A 118 -1.05 2.00 -9.11
CA PHE A 118 -0.26 0.79 -9.37
C PHE A 118 -1.09 -0.30 -10.04
N VAL A 119 -2.34 -0.49 -9.63
CA VAL A 119 -3.26 -1.43 -10.29
C VAL A 119 -3.60 -0.98 -11.72
N ALA A 120 -3.76 0.33 -11.95
CA ALA A 120 -4.14 0.87 -13.26
C ALA A 120 -2.99 0.93 -14.29
N HIS A 121 -1.76 1.13 -13.83
CA HIS A 121 -0.61 1.43 -14.72
C HIS A 121 0.66 0.63 -14.42
N GLY A 122 0.64 -0.23 -13.41
CA GLY A 122 1.68 -1.23 -13.17
C GLY A 122 3.05 -0.59 -12.98
N GLN A 123 4.05 -1.12 -13.68
CA GLN A 123 5.43 -0.65 -13.53
C GLN A 123 5.62 0.82 -13.91
N GLN A 124 4.83 1.36 -14.85
CA GLN A 124 4.96 2.76 -15.27
C GLN A 124 4.66 3.72 -14.11
N GLN A 125 3.65 3.42 -13.30
CA GLN A 125 3.35 4.23 -12.12
C GLN A 125 4.38 4.01 -11.02
N ALA A 126 4.84 2.77 -10.81
CA ALA A 126 5.78 2.45 -9.74
C ALA A 126 7.16 3.14 -9.88
N GLN A 127 7.48 3.69 -11.05
CA GLN A 127 8.69 4.48 -11.30
C GLN A 127 8.53 5.97 -11.01
N GLN A 128 7.31 6.43 -10.73
CA GLN A 128 7.00 7.82 -10.43
C GLN A 128 6.90 8.05 -8.93
N GLU A 129 7.17 9.28 -8.51
CA GLU A 129 6.86 9.73 -7.16
C GLU A 129 5.35 9.82 -6.96
N SER A 130 4.91 9.51 -5.75
CA SER A 130 3.52 9.72 -5.34
C SER A 130 3.43 11.07 -4.61
N PRO A 131 2.88 12.12 -5.23
CA PRO A 131 2.78 13.41 -4.58
C PRO A 131 1.81 13.34 -3.39
N LEU A 132 2.14 14.10 -2.35
CA LEU A 132 1.27 14.25 -1.19
C LEU A 132 0.15 15.25 -1.50
N PRO A 133 -1.07 15.05 -0.97
CA PRO A 133 -2.13 16.05 -1.05
C PRO A 133 -1.69 17.40 -0.51
N ALA A 134 -2.22 18.50 -1.04
CA ALA A 134 -1.85 19.85 -0.63
C ALA A 134 -2.23 20.13 0.84
N GLU A 135 -3.29 19.49 1.31
CA GLU A 135 -3.82 19.54 2.67
C GLU A 135 -3.03 18.70 3.67
N TYR A 136 -2.15 17.79 3.22
CA TYR A 136 -1.32 16.98 4.11
C TYR A 136 -0.16 17.79 4.70
N GLN A 137 -0.07 17.79 6.02
CA GLN A 137 1.02 18.43 6.77
C GLN A 137 2.18 17.45 6.91
N ARG A 138 3.23 17.66 6.12
CA ARG A 138 4.47 16.87 6.12
C ARG A 138 5.14 16.87 7.50
N VAL A 139 5.62 15.70 7.94
CA VAL A 139 6.46 15.59 9.15
C VAL A 139 7.93 15.39 8.82
N LEU A 140 8.25 14.93 7.61
CA LEU A 140 9.61 14.92 7.11
C LEU A 140 9.92 16.30 6.51
N ARG A 141 11.12 16.80 6.78
CA ARG A 141 11.58 18.04 6.13
C ARG A 141 11.88 17.74 4.66
N PRO A 142 11.50 18.63 3.73
CA PRO A 142 11.91 18.51 2.33
C PRO A 142 13.42 18.67 2.17
#